data_AF-A0A4U0SRA6-F1
#
_entry.id   AF-A0A4U0SRA6-F1
#
_cell.length_a   1.000
_cell.length_b   1.000
_cell.length_c   1.000
_cell.angle_alpha   90.00
_cell.angle_beta   90.00
_cell.angle_gamma   90.00
#
_symmetry.space_group_name_H-M   'P 1'
#
loop_
_entity.id
_entity.type
_entity.pdbx_description
1 polymer ?
#
loop_
_entity_poly.entity_id
_entity_poly.type
_entity_poly.pdbx_seq_one_letter_code
_entity_poly.pdbx_strand_id
1 'polypeptide(L)' 'MTRALLRFVPWTISPNREPDAEPITHAMQCTACGEKSLPFKEIEPAQLWALKHAGRTRHHTYREIITRPWRAVPAEGAAL' A
#
# COMPACT_ATOMS: atom_id res chain seq x y z
N MET A 1 -41.70 12.00 13.96
CA MET A 1 -40.22 12.02 14.08
C MET A 1 -39.78 10.65 14.59
N THR A 2 -38.87 9.97 13.91
CA THR A 2 -38.39 8.64 14.33
C THR A 2 -37.17 8.80 15.23
N ARG A 3 -37.17 8.16 16.41
CA ARG A 3 -36.04 8.19 17.33
C ARG A 3 -34.93 7.27 16.78
N ALA A 4 -33.72 7.80 16.62
CA ALA A 4 -32.53 7.02 16.30
C ALA A 4 -31.71 6.75 17.57
N LEU A 5 -31.09 5.58 17.65
CA LEU A 5 -30.07 5.25 18.64
C LEU A 5 -28.72 5.09 17.92
N LEU A 6 -27.72 5.83 18.38
CA LEU A 6 -26.35 5.78 17.86
C LEU A 6 -25.45 5.13 18.92
N ARG A 7 -24.49 4.30 18.50
CA ARG A 7 -23.47 3.69 19.36
C ARG A 7 -22.08 4.04 18.84
N PHE A 8 -21.21 4.49 19.73
CA PHE A 8 -19.78 4.59 19.45
C PHE A 8 -19.12 3.22 19.63
N VAL A 9 -18.40 2.77 18.61
CA VAL A 9 -17.73 1.47 18.56
C VAL A 9 -16.25 1.72 18.37
N PRO A 10 -15.35 1.22 19.22
CA PRO A 10 -13.91 1.25 18.96
C PRO A 10 -13.55 0.31 17.81
N TRP A 11 -12.66 0.76 16.93
CA TRP A 11 -12.15 -0.01 15.78
C TRP A 11 -10.63 -0.14 15.86
N THR A 12 -10.11 -1.25 15.35
CA THR A 12 -8.68 -1.49 15.14
C THR A 12 -8.41 -1.70 13.65
N ILE A 13 -7.19 -1.40 13.21
CA ILE A 13 -6.77 -1.58 11.81
C ILE A 13 -5.40 -2.28 11.78
N SER A 14 -5.25 -3.25 10.88
CA SER A 14 -4.01 -4.01 10.70
C SER A 14 -3.82 -4.42 9.24
N PRO A 15 -2.60 -4.81 8.83
CA PRO A 15 -2.39 -5.35 7.48
C PRO A 15 -3.31 -6.55 7.25
N ASN A 16 -3.97 -6.60 6.09
CA ASN A 16 -4.81 -7.73 5.74
C ASN A 16 -3.92 -8.94 5.43
N ARG A 17 -4.11 -10.04 6.16
CA ARG A 17 -3.36 -11.29 6.03
C ARG A 17 -4.26 -12.49 5.69
N GLU A 18 -5.51 -12.24 5.31
CA GLU A 18 -6.43 -13.29 4.87
C GLU A 18 -5.86 -14.01 3.64
N PRO A 19 -6.17 -15.31 3.43
CA PRO A 19 -5.64 -16.07 2.30
C PRO A 19 -5.97 -15.47 0.92
N ASP A 20 -7.06 -14.73 0.82
CA ASP A 20 -7.54 -14.06 -0.39
C ASP A 20 -7.18 -12.56 -0.45
N ALA A 21 -6.38 -12.06 0.50
CA ALA A 21 -5.94 -10.67 0.50
C ALA A 21 -5.08 -10.35 -0.72
N GLU A 22 -5.20 -9.11 -1.23
CA GLU A 22 -4.33 -8.61 -2.28
C GLU A 22 -2.84 -8.73 -1.86
N PRO A 23 -1.92 -9.00 -2.79
CA PRO A 23 -0.51 -9.06 -2.44
C PRO A 23 0.03 -7.67 -2.07
N ILE A 24 1.05 -7.65 -1.20
CA ILE A 24 1.89 -6.46 -1.09
C ILE A 24 2.65 -6.32 -2.41
N THR A 25 2.70 -5.11 -2.96
CA THR A 25 3.48 -4.81 -4.15
C THR A 25 4.36 -3.58 -3.98
N HIS A 26 5.47 -3.58 -4.71
CA HIS A 26 6.54 -2.61 -4.68
C HIS A 26 6.72 -2.02 -6.09
N ALA A 27 6.75 -0.71 -6.19
CA ALA A 27 7.13 0.00 -7.41
C ALA A 27 8.15 1.09 -7.09
N MET A 28 9.06 1.37 -7.99
CA MET A 28 9.96 2.51 -7.87
C MET A 28 9.44 3.65 -8.71
N GLN A 29 9.49 4.88 -8.18
CA GLN A 29 9.16 6.09 -8.91
C GLN A 29 10.33 7.06 -8.87
N CYS A 30 10.73 7.55 -10.04
CA CYS A 30 11.73 8.61 -10.16
C CYS A 30 11.15 9.93 -9.62
N THR A 31 11.81 10.57 -8.67
CA THR A 31 11.32 11.84 -8.11
C THR A 31 11.62 13.05 -8.99
N ALA A 32 12.52 12.90 -9.96
CA ALA A 32 12.90 13.97 -10.89
C ALA A 32 11.90 14.10 -12.06
N CYS A 33 11.49 12.98 -12.68
CA CYS A 33 10.56 12.99 -13.82
C CYS A 33 9.19 12.35 -13.57
N GLY A 34 8.98 11.70 -12.41
CA GLY A 34 7.70 11.09 -12.06
C GLY A 34 7.39 9.74 -12.71
N GLU A 35 8.22 9.27 -13.65
CA GLU A 35 8.09 7.92 -14.22
C GLU A 35 8.18 6.84 -13.13
N LYS A 36 7.43 5.75 -13.31
CA LYS A 36 7.36 4.65 -12.36
C LYS A 36 7.50 3.28 -13.03
N SER A 37 8.03 2.32 -12.28
CA SER A 37 7.97 0.91 -12.66
C SER A 37 6.53 0.39 -12.56
N LEU A 38 6.31 -0.81 -13.11
CA LEU A 38 5.15 -1.62 -12.73
C LEU A 38 5.24 -1.99 -11.22
N PRO A 39 4.10 -2.33 -10.59
CA PRO A 39 4.10 -2.95 -9.28
C PRO A 39 4.53 -4.43 -9.37
N PHE A 40 5.41 -4.86 -8.48
CA PHE A 40 5.90 -6.23 -8.38
C PHE A 40 5.72 -6.77 -6.96
N LYS A 41 5.55 -8.07 -6.77
CA LYS A 41 5.47 -8.66 -5.41
C LYS A 41 6.83 -8.63 -4.71
N GLU A 42 7.89 -8.80 -5.49
CA GLU A 42 9.28 -8.73 -5.11
C GLU A 42 9.82 -7.31 -5.36
N ILE A 43 10.76 -6.84 -4.55
CA ILE A 43 11.32 -5.48 -4.66
C ILE A 43 12.37 -5.37 -5.78
N GLU A 44 13.05 -6.48 -6.08
CA GLU A 44 14.20 -6.55 -6.98
C GLU A 44 13.88 -6.10 -8.41
N PRO A 45 12.74 -6.50 -9.04
CA PRO A 45 12.39 -5.99 -10.36
C PRO A 45 12.11 -4.49 -10.39
N ALA A 46 11.55 -3.93 -9.31
CA ALA A 46 11.33 -2.49 -9.18
C ALA A 46 12.65 -1.72 -9.05
N GLN A 47 13.59 -2.24 -8.26
CA GLN A 47 14.94 -1.68 -8.15
C GLN A 47 15.72 -1.80 -9.46
N LEU A 48 15.62 -2.93 -10.17
CA LEU A 48 16.24 -3.11 -11.48
C LEU A 48 15.71 -2.08 -12.49
N TRP A 49 14.42 -1.75 -12.45
CA TRP A 49 13.87 -0.65 -13.24
C TRP A 49 14.53 0.68 -12.88
N ALA A 50 14.68 1.01 -11.59
CA ALA A 50 15.31 2.26 -11.16
C ALA A 50 16.78 2.35 -11.59
N LEU A 51 17.54 1.25 -11.50
CA LEU A 51 18.93 1.20 -11.96
C LEU A 51 19.03 1.42 -13.48
N LYS A 52 18.16 0.77 -14.27
CA LYS A 52 18.09 0.99 -15.72
C LYS A 52 17.69 2.43 -16.06
N HIS A 53 16.76 3.01 -15.30
CA HIS A 53 16.33 4.40 -15.45
C HIS A 53 17.48 5.37 -15.19
N ALA A 54 18.23 5.16 -14.10
CA ALA A 54 19.38 5.97 -13.73
C ALA A 54 20.47 5.92 -14.81
N GLY A 55 20.75 4.73 -15.35
CA GLY A 55 21.72 4.55 -16.43
C GLY A 55 21.36 5.31 -17.71
N ARG A 56 20.07 5.45 -18.02
CA ARG A 56 19.57 6.13 -19.22
C ARG A 56 19.40 7.64 -19.06
N THR A 57 19.04 8.11 -17.86
CA THR A 57 18.58 9.50 -17.64
C THR A 57 19.50 10.32 -16.75
N ARG A 58 20.44 9.68 -16.03
CA ARG A 58 21.24 10.27 -14.95
C ARG A 58 20.42 10.77 -13.75
N HIS A 59 19.14 10.45 -13.66
CA HIS A 59 18.36 10.68 -12.45
C HIS A 59 18.78 9.69 -11.35
N HIS A 60 19.00 10.19 -10.14
CA HIS A 60 19.60 9.42 -9.04
C HIS A 60 18.72 9.32 -7.79
N THR A 61 17.53 9.94 -7.79
CA THR A 61 16.62 9.94 -6.63
C THR A 61 15.31 9.25 -6.98
N TYR A 62 14.95 8.27 -6.15
CA TYR A 62 13.78 7.42 -6.33
C TYR A 62 13.05 7.27 -4.99
N ARG A 63 11.72 7.09 -5.06
CA ARG A 63 10.90 6.66 -3.92
C ARG A 63 10.28 5.31 -4.22
N GLU A 64 10.15 4.50 -3.20
CA GLU A 64 9.38 3.27 -3.26
C GLU A 64 7.90 3.57 -2.99
N ILE A 65 7.03 2.99 -3.81
CA ILE A 65 5.58 2.97 -3.63
C ILE A 65 5.22 1.55 -3.22
N ILE A 66 4.81 1.39 -1.96
CA ILE A 66 4.35 0.10 -1.42
C ILE A 66 2.83 0.11 -1.38
N THR A 67 2.20 -0.79 -2.13
CA THR A 67 0.77 -1.07 -1.99
C THR A 67 0.62 -2.24 -1.04
N ARG A 68 -0.07 -2.05 0.09
CA ARG A 68 -0.31 -3.08 1.10
C ARG A 68 -1.79 -3.04 1.47
N PRO A 69 -2.54 -4.15 1.42
CA PRO A 69 -3.92 -4.15 1.87
C PRO A 69 -3.99 -4.04 3.40
N TRP A 70 -5.01 -3.34 3.89
CA TRP A 70 -5.31 -3.19 5.30
C TRP A 70 -6.77 -3.53 5.54
N ARG A 71 -7.08 -4.04 6.73
CA ARG A 71 -8.43 -4.35 7.16
C ARG A 71 -8.71 -3.68 8.49
N ALA A 72 -9.86 -3.01 8.58
CA ALA A 72 -10.39 -2.50 9.83
C ALA A 72 -11.44 -3.46 10.37
N VAL A 73 -11.39 -3.74 11.67
CA VAL A 73 -12.39 -4.56 12.38
C VAL A 73 -12.82 -3.86 13.68
N PRO A 74 -14.07 -4.05 14.14
CA PRO A 74 -14.47 -3.63 15.47
C PRO A 74 -13.56 -4.29 16.52
N ALA A 75 -13.23 -3.59 17.60
CA ALA A 75 -12.53 -4.22 18.71
C ALA A 75 -13.38 -5.38 19.27
N GLU A 76 -12.73 -6.38 19.85
CA GLU A 76 -13.39 -7.55 20.43
C GLU A 76 -14.47 -7.13 21.46
N GLY A 77 -15.66 -7.72 21.39
CA GLY A 77 -16.84 -7.30 22.18
C GLY A 77 -17.57 -6.04 21.67
N ALA A 78 -17.06 -5.41 20.62
CA ALA A 78 -17.69 -4.28 19.94
C ALA A 78 -18.36 -4.67 18.60
N ALA A 79 -18.17 -5.91 18.15
CA ALA A 79 -18.95 -6.52 17.07
C ALA A 79 -20.43 -6.66 17.48
N LEU A 80 -21.33 -6.49 16.50
CA LEU A 80 -22.79 -6.55 16.68
C LEU A 80 -23.27 -7.97 17.03
#